data_AF-A0A1Q8VXW3-F1
#
_entry.id   AF-A0A1Q8VXW3-F1
#
_cell.length_a   1.000
_cell.length_b   1.000
_cell.length_c   1.000
_cell.angle_alpha   90.00
_cell.angle_beta   90.00
_cell.angle_gamma   90.00
#
_symmetry.space_group_name_H-M   'P 1'
#
loop_
_entity.id
_entity.type
_entity.pdbx_description
1 polymer ?
#
loop_
_entity_poly.entity_id
_entity_poly.type
_entity_poly.pdbx_seq_one_letter_code
_entity_poly.pdbx_strand_id
1 'polypeptide(L)'
;MEHLDQILAIGDGHSLPEDAQVSSVAPATNFAKEFPGGWGYVIAFTATDSAIRQYVTEHTIHSGDIIEKYSSAKPGDVQLSDLNFDEISNPWDTGITNGVLVLERPLGRGWLIINGSSR
;
A
#
# COMPACT_ATOMS: atom_id res chain seq x y z
N MET A 1 -10.72 11.38 -7.79
CA MET A 1 -9.79 11.72 -6.69
C MET A 1 -10.46 12.48 -5.54
N GLU A 2 -11.71 12.90 -5.65
CA GLU A 2 -12.41 13.80 -4.70
C GLU A 2 -12.52 13.29 -3.24
N HIS A 3 -12.17 12.02 -2.98
CA HIS A 3 -12.22 11.40 -1.65
C HIS A 3 -10.85 10.89 -1.15
N LEU A 4 -9.76 11.15 -1.86
CA LEU A 4 -8.44 10.65 -1.47
C LEU A 4 -8.04 11.12 -0.07
N ASP A 5 -8.15 12.42 0.20
CA ASP A 5 -7.78 12.99 1.51
C ASP A 5 -8.64 12.44 2.64
N GLN A 6 -9.92 12.17 2.37
CA GLN A 6 -10.82 11.56 3.34
C GLN A 6 -10.42 10.11 3.66
N ILE A 7 -9.98 9.36 2.65
CA ILE A 7 -9.50 7.98 2.80
C ILE A 7 -8.16 7.96 3.53
N LEU A 8 -7.23 8.86 3.16
CA LEU A 8 -5.94 8.99 3.83
C LEU A 8 -6.09 9.44 5.29
N ALA A 9 -7.12 10.21 5.62
CA ALA A 9 -7.39 10.63 7.00
C ALA A 9 -7.98 9.53 7.90
N ILE A 10 -8.23 8.32 7.39
CA ILE A 10 -8.77 7.23 8.22
C ILE A 10 -7.71 6.75 9.23
N GLY A 11 -8.14 6.44 10.45
CA GLY A 11 -7.26 5.96 11.51
C GLY A 11 -6.35 7.06 12.05
N ASP A 12 -5.05 6.79 12.14
CA ASP A 12 -4.04 7.75 12.62
C ASP A 12 -3.52 8.68 11.51
N GLY A 13 -4.14 8.60 10.32
CA GLY A 13 -3.72 9.34 9.14
C GLY A 13 -2.62 8.61 8.38
N HIS A 14 -2.76 8.61 7.06
CA HIS A 14 -1.84 8.03 6.12
C HIS A 14 -1.31 9.12 5.18
N SER A 15 -0.06 8.98 4.77
CA SER A 15 0.56 9.81 3.74
C SER A 15 0.98 8.94 2.57
N LEU A 16 1.23 9.58 1.43
CA LEU A 16 1.91 8.97 0.29
C LEU A 16 3.34 9.54 0.21
N PRO A 17 4.25 8.89 -0.56
CA PRO A 17 5.55 9.48 -0.85
C PRO A 17 5.45 10.89 -1.43
N GLU A 18 6.51 11.67 -1.25
CA GLU A 18 6.60 13.04 -1.79
C GLU A 18 6.33 13.04 -3.31
N ASP A 19 5.50 14.00 -3.75
CA ASP A 19 5.05 14.17 -5.14
C ASP A 19 4.39 12.93 -5.79
N ALA A 20 3.91 11.98 -4.98
CA ALA A 20 3.24 10.79 -5.48
C ALA A 20 2.02 11.16 -6.34
N GLN A 21 1.96 10.57 -7.54
CA GLN A 21 0.83 10.67 -8.44
C GLN A 21 -0.09 9.48 -8.21
N VAL A 22 -1.28 9.73 -7.70
CA VAL A 22 -2.29 8.68 -7.52
C VAL A 22 -2.89 8.31 -8.86
N SER A 23 -2.72 7.05 -9.25
CA SER A 23 -3.23 6.51 -10.52
C SER A 23 -4.67 5.99 -10.37
N SER A 24 -5.01 5.41 -9.21
CA SER A 24 -6.37 4.94 -8.93
C SER A 24 -6.65 4.81 -7.44
N VAL A 25 -7.93 4.95 -7.08
CA VAL A 25 -8.45 4.61 -5.75
C VAL A 25 -9.65 3.70 -5.94
N ALA A 26 -9.60 2.51 -5.34
CA ALA A 26 -10.66 1.51 -5.46
C ALA A 26 -11.01 0.93 -4.07
N PRO A 27 -12.28 0.57 -3.82
CA PRO A 27 -12.64 -0.18 -2.62
C PRO A 27 -12.01 -1.58 -2.62
N ALA A 28 -11.57 -2.06 -1.45
CA ALA A 28 -11.00 -3.39 -1.24
C ALA A 28 -12.13 -4.43 -1.09
N THR A 29 -12.77 -4.75 -2.22
CA THR A 29 -13.97 -5.60 -2.24
C THR A 29 -13.69 -7.07 -1.99
N ASN A 30 -12.51 -7.57 -2.34
CA ASN A 30 -12.13 -8.96 -2.06
C ASN A 30 -11.82 -9.13 -0.58
N PHE A 31 -11.08 -8.20 0.02
CA PHE A 31 -10.89 -8.13 1.47
C PHE A 31 -12.24 -8.12 2.21
N ALA A 32 -13.17 -7.24 1.83
CA ALA A 32 -14.48 -7.12 2.48
C ALA A 32 -15.37 -8.37 2.33
N LYS A 33 -15.17 -9.19 1.29
CA LYS A 33 -15.88 -10.48 1.12
C LYS A 33 -15.29 -11.56 2.02
N GLU A 34 -13.97 -11.59 2.15
CA GLU A 34 -13.24 -12.60 2.93
C GLU A 34 -13.27 -12.30 4.44
N PHE A 35 -13.43 -11.02 4.80
CA PHE A 35 -13.49 -10.56 6.18
C PHE A 35 -14.89 -10.00 6.51
N PRO A 36 -15.75 -10.74 7.23
CA PRO A 36 -17.08 -10.26 7.59
C PRO A 36 -17.04 -8.94 8.36
N GLY A 37 -17.76 -7.92 7.85
CA GLY A 37 -17.72 -6.56 8.40
C GLY A 37 -16.43 -5.79 8.07
N GLY A 38 -15.58 -6.34 7.22
CA GLY A 38 -14.39 -5.68 6.71
C GLY A 38 -14.73 -4.57 5.73
N TRP A 39 -13.91 -3.53 5.73
CA TRP A 39 -13.90 -2.47 4.74
C TRP A 39 -12.45 -2.12 4.39
N GLY A 40 -12.24 -1.54 3.22
CA GLY A 40 -10.92 -1.06 2.86
C GLY A 40 -10.87 -0.34 1.52
N TYR A 41 -9.71 0.24 1.23
CA TYR A 41 -9.38 0.91 -0.01
C TYR A 41 -7.97 0.55 -0.45
N VAL A 42 -7.79 0.44 -1.76
CA VAL A 42 -6.50 0.32 -2.43
C VAL A 42 -6.23 1.61 -3.17
N ILE A 43 -5.15 2.30 -2.80
CA ILE A 43 -4.67 3.51 -3.46
C ILE A 43 -3.41 3.13 -4.24
N ALA A 44 -3.51 3.08 -5.57
CA ALA A 44 -2.36 2.88 -6.44
C ALA A 44 -1.71 4.23 -6.73
N PHE A 45 -0.38 4.28 -6.68
CA PHE A 45 0.39 5.50 -6.91
C PHE A 45 1.69 5.22 -7.66
N THR A 46 2.23 6.26 -8.26
CA THR A 46 3.59 6.30 -8.78
C THR A 46 4.37 7.41 -8.10
N ALA A 47 5.64 7.18 -7.80
CA ALA A 47 6.53 8.16 -7.18
C ALA A 47 7.97 7.90 -7.62
N THR A 48 8.87 8.85 -7.38
CA THR A 48 10.29 8.64 -7.68
C THR A 48 10.90 7.60 -6.75
N ASP A 49 11.95 6.90 -7.21
CA ASP A 49 12.70 5.94 -6.39
C ASP A 49 13.14 6.56 -5.05
N SER A 50 13.72 7.77 -5.09
CA SER A 50 14.16 8.50 -3.89
C SER A 50 13.01 8.80 -2.93
N ALA A 51 11.86 9.28 -3.44
CA ALA A 51 10.70 9.59 -2.60
C ALA A 51 10.15 8.32 -1.93
N ILE A 52 10.11 7.20 -2.65
CA ILE A 52 9.68 5.91 -2.10
C ILE A 52 10.64 5.45 -1.00
N ARG A 53 11.95 5.53 -1.21
CA ARG A 53 12.94 5.13 -0.19
C ARG A 53 12.85 5.98 1.08
N GLN A 54 12.70 7.30 0.90
CA GLN A 54 12.53 8.21 2.02
C GLN A 54 11.24 7.88 2.78
N TYR A 55 10.12 7.71 2.07
CA TYR A 55 8.85 7.34 2.68
C TYR A 55 8.96 6.04 3.49
N VAL A 56 9.57 4.99 2.94
CA VAL A 56 9.78 3.72 3.66
C VAL A 56 10.58 3.94 4.94
N THR A 57 11.63 4.75 4.87
CA THR A 57 12.53 5.01 6.01
C THR A 57 11.85 5.82 7.12
N GLU A 58 10.96 6.74 6.76
CA GLU A 58 10.27 7.62 7.72
C GLU A 58 8.99 7.00 8.30
N HIS A 59 8.27 6.20 7.51
CA HIS A 59 6.92 5.72 7.85
C HIS A 59 6.84 4.22 8.15
N THR A 60 7.95 3.49 8.08
CA THR A 60 7.99 2.05 8.38
C THR A 60 9.18 1.71 9.28
N ILE A 61 9.26 0.45 9.72
CA ILE A 61 10.41 -0.06 10.47
C ILE A 61 11.62 -0.42 9.57
N HIS A 62 11.46 -0.30 8.25
CA HIS A 62 12.45 -0.72 7.26
C HIS A 62 13.26 0.46 6.73
N SER A 63 14.47 0.17 6.25
CA SER A 63 15.29 1.17 5.56
C SER A 63 15.05 1.07 4.06
N GLY A 64 14.68 2.20 3.45
CA GLY A 64 14.51 2.31 2.00
C GLY A 64 15.80 2.09 1.21
N ASP A 65 16.97 2.32 1.83
CA ASP A 65 18.28 2.17 1.18
C ASP A 65 18.62 0.72 0.81
N ILE A 66 17.95 -0.25 1.44
CA ILE A 66 18.22 -1.68 1.25
C ILE A 66 17.01 -2.45 0.74
N ILE A 67 16.03 -1.76 0.14
CA ILE A 67 14.75 -2.36 -0.23
C ILE A 67 14.90 -3.51 -1.25
N GLU A 68 15.93 -3.46 -2.09
CA GLU A 68 16.27 -4.51 -3.05
C GLU A 68 16.71 -5.82 -2.37
N LYS A 69 17.21 -5.74 -1.14
CA LYS A 69 17.71 -6.90 -0.38
C LYS A 69 16.60 -7.64 0.35
N TYR A 70 15.43 -7.03 0.52
CA TYR A 70 14.31 -7.69 1.16
C TYR A 70 13.68 -8.75 0.26
N SER A 71 13.14 -9.80 0.87
CA SER A 71 12.44 -10.88 0.16
C SER A 71 11.24 -10.36 -0.59
N SER A 72 10.91 -11.00 -1.72
CA SER A 72 9.68 -10.69 -2.43
C SER A 72 8.45 -11.12 -1.65
N ALA A 73 7.44 -10.25 -1.64
CA ALA A 73 6.11 -10.52 -1.14
C ALA A 73 5.48 -11.70 -1.91
N LYS A 74 4.60 -12.44 -1.24
CA LYS A 74 3.85 -13.54 -1.85
C LYS A 74 2.36 -13.26 -1.72
N PRO A 75 1.54 -13.69 -2.70
CA PRO A 75 0.10 -13.64 -2.56
C PRO A 75 -0.37 -14.61 -1.46
N GLY A 76 -1.56 -14.37 -0.91
CA GLY A 76 -2.23 -15.28 0.02
C GLY A 76 -2.74 -14.60 1.30
N ASP A 77 -2.20 -13.44 1.65
CA ASP A 77 -2.70 -12.65 2.76
C ASP A 77 -4.00 -11.94 2.37
N VAL A 78 -5.03 -12.08 3.21
CA VAL A 78 -6.37 -11.51 2.96
C VAL A 78 -6.34 -10.00 2.73
N GLN A 79 -5.41 -9.29 3.39
CA GLN A 79 -5.21 -7.85 3.21
C GLN A 79 -4.74 -7.46 1.80
N LEU A 80 -4.19 -8.42 1.05
CA LEU A 80 -3.62 -8.24 -0.28
C LEU A 80 -4.54 -8.80 -1.38
N SER A 81 -5.71 -9.36 -1.03
CA SER A 81 -6.63 -10.05 -1.96
C SER A 81 -7.18 -9.17 -3.09
N ASP A 82 -7.05 -7.86 -2.98
CA ASP A 82 -7.45 -6.89 -4.03
C ASP A 82 -6.31 -6.53 -5.00
N LEU A 83 -5.08 -7.02 -4.78
CA LEU A 83 -3.95 -6.83 -5.70
C LEU A 83 -3.76 -8.02 -6.63
N ASN A 84 -3.49 -7.75 -7.91
CA ASN A 84 -3.06 -8.77 -8.86
C ASN A 84 -1.52 -8.91 -8.83
N PHE A 85 -1.02 -9.87 -8.05
CA PHE A 85 0.42 -10.11 -7.90
C PHE A 85 1.12 -10.55 -9.20
N ASP A 86 0.39 -11.12 -10.15
CA ASP A 86 0.95 -11.52 -11.46
C ASP A 86 1.35 -10.30 -12.31
N GLU A 87 0.84 -9.11 -11.98
CA GLU A 87 1.14 -7.83 -12.66
C GLU A 87 2.17 -6.98 -11.90
N ILE A 88 2.70 -7.47 -10.78
CA ILE A 88 3.65 -6.73 -9.94
C ILE A 88 5.01 -7.42 -10.03
N SER A 89 5.99 -6.71 -10.60
CA SER A 89 7.36 -7.21 -10.69
C SER A 89 8.06 -7.15 -9.33
N ASN A 90 8.53 -8.31 -8.85
CA ASN A 90 9.30 -8.42 -7.61
C ASN A 90 8.68 -7.62 -6.43
N PRO A 91 7.42 -7.90 -6.07
CA PRO A 91 6.70 -7.12 -5.08
C PRO A 91 7.42 -7.17 -3.74
N TRP A 92 7.33 -6.11 -2.96
CA TRP A 92 7.74 -6.08 -1.55
C TRP A 92 6.63 -5.42 -0.76
N ASP A 93 6.23 -6.04 0.35
CA ASP A 93 5.18 -5.51 1.22
C ASP A 93 5.72 -5.27 2.63
N THR A 94 5.07 -4.35 3.33
CA THR A 94 5.28 -4.14 4.75
C THR A 94 4.03 -3.56 5.41
N GLY A 95 3.80 -3.94 6.65
CA GLY A 95 2.72 -3.38 7.45
C GLY A 95 3.01 -1.93 7.82
N ILE A 96 1.97 -1.10 7.75
CA ILE A 96 1.95 0.25 8.30
C ILE A 96 0.82 0.37 9.32
N THR A 97 0.76 1.47 10.06
CA THR A 97 -0.36 1.74 10.95
C THR A 97 -1.69 1.64 10.19
N ASN A 98 -2.57 0.70 10.57
CA ASN A 98 -3.88 0.45 9.96
C ASN A 98 -3.87 0.16 8.44
N GLY A 99 -2.80 -0.45 7.93
CA GLY A 99 -2.73 -0.79 6.50
C GLY A 99 -1.50 -1.59 6.09
N VAL A 100 -1.35 -1.79 4.79
CA VAL A 100 -0.20 -2.44 4.17
C VAL A 100 0.30 -1.59 3.01
N LEU A 101 1.61 -1.37 2.96
CA LEU A 101 2.29 -0.79 1.81
C LEU A 101 2.83 -1.91 0.94
N VAL A 102 2.55 -1.87 -0.36
CA VAL A 102 3.14 -2.78 -1.36
C VAL A 102 3.87 -1.96 -2.41
N LEU A 103 5.10 -2.32 -2.74
CA LEU A 103 5.95 -1.65 -3.71
C LEU A 103 6.40 -2.61 -4.79
N GLU A 104 6.37 -2.16 -6.04
CA GLU A 104 6.98 -2.86 -7.17
C GLU A 104 8.48 -2.55 -7.23
N ARG A 105 9.30 -3.53 -7.64
CA ARG A 105 10.74 -3.33 -7.87
C ARG A 105 11.11 -3.64 -9.33
N PRO A 106 11.90 -2.77 -10.01
CA PRO A 106 12.50 -1.52 -9.52
C PRO A 106 11.47 -0.46 -9.12
N LEU A 107 11.84 0.42 -8.19
CA LEU A 107 10.91 1.35 -7.57
C LEU A 107 10.34 2.36 -8.59
N GLY A 108 9.05 2.65 -8.43
CA GLY A 108 8.35 3.62 -9.26
C GLY A 108 6.82 3.53 -9.13
N ARG A 109 6.31 2.35 -8.76
CA ARG A 109 4.88 2.09 -8.52
C ARG A 109 4.68 1.44 -7.15
N GLY A 110 3.59 1.81 -6.51
CA GLY A 110 3.20 1.25 -5.21
C GLY A 110 1.70 1.28 -4.99
N TRP A 111 1.27 0.57 -3.95
CA TRP A 111 -0.10 0.48 -3.49
C TRP A 111 -0.13 0.67 -1.98
N LEU A 112 -0.95 1.60 -1.53
CA LEU A 112 -1.28 1.77 -0.13
C LEU A 112 -2.66 1.15 0.10
N ILE A 113 -2.71 0.11 0.92
CA ILE A 113 -3.94 -0.59 1.27
C ILE A 113 -4.31 -0.17 2.69
N ILE A 114 -5.46 0.47 2.83
CA ILE A 114 -6.04 0.85 4.12
C ILE A 114 -7.22 -0.08 4.35
N ASN A 115 -7.16 -0.89 5.39
CA ASN A 115 -8.22 -1.86 5.70
C ASN A 115 -8.54 -1.85 7.20
N GLY A 116 -9.76 -2.22 7.52
CA GLY A 116 -10.24 -2.30 8.89
C GLY A 116 -11.48 -3.17 9.00
N SER A 117 -11.91 -3.39 10.23
CA SER A 117 -13.19 -4.04 10.53
C SER A 117 -14.19 -3.02 11.04
N SER A 118 -15.48 -3.34 10.96
CA SER A 118 -16.48 -2.73 11.83
C SER A 118 -16.01 -2.82 13.28
N ARG A 119 -16.03 -1.68 13.97
CA ARG A 119 -15.88 -1.59 15.42
C ARG A 119 -17.10 -2.17 16.13
#